data_AF-A0A0N1DYQ6-F1
#
_entry.id   AF-A0A0N1DYQ6-F1
#
_cell.length_a   1.000
_cell.length_b   1.000
_cell.length_c   1.000
_cell.angle_alpha   90.00
_cell.angle_beta   90.00
_cell.angle_gamma   90.00
#
_symmetry.space_group_name_H-M   'P 1'
#
loop_
_entity.id
_entity.type
_entity.pdbx_description
1 polymer ?
#
loop_
_entity_poly.entity_id
_entity_poly.type
_entity_poly.pdbx_seq_one_letter_code
_entity_poly.pdbx_strand_id
1 'polypeptide(L)'
;MKTFIKSDYNIQSLLLALFFIFLILDFVVLKSPISAIIYFLIALNHIISSNRRFFSKQYFKTFWFKVYYFISMFFMLSLLSLILLSGLHIKNDYYRGFGYAVLCFGMFGTPVLAIAYYIICHYDYKNLK
;
A
#
# COMPACT_ATOMS: atom_id res chain seq x y z
N MET A 1 4.69 -8.86 19.65
CA MET A 1 4.91 -8.62 18.20
C MET A 1 4.89 -9.89 17.33
N LYS A 2 5.43 -11.04 17.77
CA LYS A 2 5.54 -12.27 16.97
C LYS A 2 4.22 -12.76 16.35
N THR A 3 3.15 -12.89 17.16
CA THR A 3 1.83 -13.35 16.69
C THR A 3 1.24 -12.43 15.61
N PHE A 4 1.46 -11.12 15.74
CA PHE A 4 1.02 -10.15 14.76
C PHE A 4 1.75 -10.32 13.43
N ILE A 5 3.08 -10.42 13.43
CA ILE A 5 3.88 -10.62 12.20
C ILE A 5 3.44 -11.90 11.47
N LYS A 6 3.20 -13.00 12.21
CA LYS A 6 2.69 -14.26 11.61
C LYS A 6 1.31 -14.10 10.97
N SER A 7 0.38 -13.45 11.68
CA SER A 7 -0.98 -13.21 11.17
C SER A 7 -0.95 -12.30 9.94
N ASP A 8 -0.22 -11.20 10.01
CA ASP A 8 -0.10 -10.21 8.94
C ASP A 8 0.49 -10.82 7.65
N TYR A 9 1.55 -11.63 7.76
CA TYR A 9 2.12 -12.32 6.60
C TYR A 9 1.10 -13.24 5.90
N ASN A 10 0.30 -13.98 6.67
CA ASN A 10 -0.73 -14.86 6.14
C ASN A 10 -1.85 -14.06 5.44
N ILE A 11 -2.31 -12.96 6.06
CA ILE A 11 -3.33 -12.08 5.47
C ILE A 11 -2.81 -11.45 4.17
N GLN A 12 -1.58 -10.92 4.16
CA GLN A 12 -0.99 -10.35 2.95
C GLN A 12 -0.83 -11.39 1.85
N SER A 13 -0.36 -12.59 2.18
CA SER A 13 -0.21 -13.66 1.20
C SER A 13 -1.55 -14.09 0.60
N LEU A 14 -2.60 -14.17 1.43
CA LEU A 14 -3.96 -14.45 0.96
C LEU A 14 -4.48 -13.35 0.04
N LEU A 15 -4.38 -12.09 0.46
CA LEU A 15 -4.86 -10.95 -0.34
C LEU A 15 -4.11 -10.85 -1.69
N LEU A 16 -2.81 -11.10 -1.69
CA LEU A 16 -1.98 -11.08 -2.89
C LEU A 16 -2.34 -12.24 -3.83
N ALA A 17 -2.58 -13.45 -3.30
CA ALA A 17 -3.07 -14.57 -4.09
C ALA A 17 -4.46 -14.30 -4.69
N LEU A 18 -5.39 -13.78 -3.88
CA LEU A 18 -6.73 -13.40 -4.34
C LEU A 18 -6.65 -12.32 -5.43
N PHE A 19 -5.77 -11.33 -5.28
CA PHE A 19 -5.58 -10.29 -6.29
C PHE A 19 -5.23 -10.89 -7.65
N PHE A 20 -4.26 -11.80 -7.73
CA PHE A 20 -3.88 -12.40 -9.01
C PHE A 20 -4.97 -13.32 -9.59
N ILE A 21 -5.67 -14.08 -8.75
CA ILE A 21 -6.80 -14.92 -9.19
C ILE A 21 -7.87 -14.04 -9.84
N PHE A 22 -8.29 -12.98 -9.14
CA PHE A 22 -9.33 -12.09 -9.64
C PHE A 22 -8.86 -11.18 -10.76
N LEU A 23 -7.58 -10.84 -10.84
CA LEU A 23 -7.02 -10.12 -11.99
C LEU A 23 -7.18 -10.93 -13.29
N ILE A 24 -6.90 -12.24 -13.23
CA ILE A 24 -7.10 -13.15 -14.37
C ILE A 24 -8.60 -13.28 -14.68
N LEU A 25 -9.44 -13.48 -13.66
CA LEU A 25 -10.90 -13.62 -13.87
C LEU A 25 -11.54 -12.35 -14.42
N ASP A 26 -11.15 -11.17 -13.95
CA ASP A 26 -11.63 -9.88 -14.45
C ASP A 26 -11.29 -9.70 -15.93
N PHE A 27 -10.05 -10.04 -16.31
CA PHE A 27 -9.58 -9.93 -17.69
C PHE A 27 -10.23 -10.95 -18.63
N VAL A 28 -10.38 -12.20 -18.19
CA VAL A 28 -10.79 -13.32 -19.06
C VAL A 28 -12.31 -13.54 -19.06
N VAL A 29 -12.99 -13.34 -17.92
CA VAL A 29 -14.36 -13.84 -17.70
C VAL A 29 -15.33 -12.72 -17.32
N LEU A 30 -15.02 -11.98 -16.25
CA LEU A 30 -16.03 -11.17 -15.56
C LEU A 30 -16.19 -9.76 -16.14
N LYS A 31 -15.16 -9.21 -16.80
CA LYS A 31 -15.10 -7.80 -17.25
C LYS A 31 -15.53 -6.82 -16.14
N SER A 32 -15.23 -7.16 -14.89
CA SER A 32 -15.60 -6.41 -13.70
C SER A 32 -14.34 -5.90 -12.98
N PRO A 33 -14.45 -4.91 -12.07
CA PRO A 33 -13.29 -4.33 -11.38
C PRO A 33 -13.01 -4.99 -10.01
N ILE A 34 -13.19 -6.30 -9.85
CA ILE A 34 -13.08 -6.97 -8.53
C ILE A 34 -11.62 -6.94 -8.04
N SER A 35 -10.65 -7.13 -8.93
CA SER A 35 -9.22 -6.98 -8.67
C SER A 35 -8.87 -5.60 -8.11
N ALA A 36 -9.56 -4.54 -8.52
CA ALA A 36 -9.37 -3.20 -7.96
C ALA A 36 -9.84 -3.11 -6.50
N ILE A 37 -10.93 -3.80 -6.14
CA ILE A 37 -11.41 -3.89 -4.75
C ILE A 37 -10.38 -4.64 -3.89
N ILE A 38 -9.85 -5.75 -4.39
CA ILE A 38 -8.83 -6.52 -3.65
C ILE A 38 -7.53 -5.71 -3.54
N TYR A 39 -7.14 -4.98 -4.58
CA TYR A 39 -5.99 -4.10 -4.54
C TYR A 39 -6.15 -3.01 -3.47
N PHE A 40 -7.36 -2.44 -3.34
CA PHE A 40 -7.68 -1.51 -2.26
C PHE A 40 -7.57 -2.16 -0.86
N LEU A 41 -8.03 -3.41 -0.71
CA LEU A 41 -7.87 -4.16 0.54
C LEU A 41 -6.40 -4.42 0.89
N ILE A 42 -5.55 -4.71 -0.10
CA ILE A 42 -4.09 -4.81 0.08
C ILE A 42 -3.54 -3.49 0.63
N ALA A 43 -3.89 -2.37 0.00
CA ALA A 43 -3.43 -1.04 0.42
C ALA A 43 -3.86 -0.72 1.87
N LEU A 44 -5.11 -1.01 2.24
CA LEU A 44 -5.61 -0.85 3.61
C LEU A 44 -4.82 -1.70 4.61
N ASN A 45 -4.61 -2.98 4.30
CA ASN A 45 -3.84 -3.86 5.15
C ASN A 45 -2.40 -3.36 5.31
N HIS A 46 -1.77 -2.89 4.23
CA HIS A 46 -0.42 -2.32 4.27
C HIS A 46 -0.34 -1.07 5.15
N ILE A 47 -1.33 -0.18 5.11
CA ILE A 47 -1.38 1.01 5.97
C ILE A 47 -1.52 0.61 7.44
N ILE A 48 -2.49 -0.23 7.78
CA ILE A 48 -2.72 -0.67 9.17
C ILE A 48 -1.47 -1.36 9.71
N SER A 49 -0.93 -2.27 8.91
CA SER A 49 0.19 -3.10 9.28
C SER A 49 1.49 -2.31 9.43
N SER A 50 1.75 -1.36 8.52
CA SER A 50 2.97 -0.55 8.55
C SER A 50 2.94 0.45 9.71
N ASN A 51 1.79 1.07 9.99
CA ASN A 51 1.60 1.90 11.18
C ASN A 51 1.84 1.11 12.47
N ARG A 52 1.25 -0.09 12.59
CA ARG A 52 1.43 -0.92 13.78
C ARG A 52 2.89 -1.31 14.01
N ARG A 53 3.63 -1.63 12.94
CA ARG A 53 5.09 -1.86 13.01
C ARG A 53 5.86 -0.60 13.39
N PHE A 54 5.54 0.54 12.80
CA PHE A 54 6.24 1.80 13.02
C PHE A 54 6.07 2.33 14.44
N PHE A 55 4.86 2.29 15.01
CA PHE A 55 4.63 2.78 16.37
C PHE A 55 4.95 1.75 17.46
N SER A 56 5.21 0.49 17.11
CA SER A 56 5.61 -0.52 18.08
C SER A 56 7.03 -0.28 18.62
N LYS A 57 7.17 -0.32 19.94
CA LYS A 57 8.48 -0.35 20.64
C LYS A 57 9.17 -1.71 20.53
N GLN A 58 8.40 -2.78 20.31
CA GLN A 58 8.90 -4.16 20.24
C GLN A 58 9.36 -4.58 18.85
N TYR A 59 9.25 -3.70 17.85
CA TYR A 59 9.58 -3.99 16.47
C TYR A 59 10.90 -3.32 16.06
N PHE A 60 11.82 -4.12 15.55
CA PHE A 60 13.08 -3.65 15.02
C PHE A 60 12.86 -3.05 13.63
N LYS A 61 13.03 -1.73 13.53
CA LYS A 61 12.78 -0.96 12.30
C LYS A 61 14.01 -1.00 11.41
N THR A 62 14.04 -1.93 10.46
CA THR A 62 15.09 -1.98 9.43
C THR A 62 15.13 -0.68 8.61
N PHE A 63 16.28 -0.38 8.01
CA PHE A 63 16.43 0.78 7.13
C PHE A 63 15.41 0.75 5.98
N TRP A 64 15.28 -0.40 5.30
CA TRP A 64 14.32 -0.61 4.23
C TRP A 64 12.87 -0.34 4.64
N PHE A 65 12.47 -0.80 5.84
CA PHE A 65 11.14 -0.51 6.37
C PHE A 65 10.92 0.98 6.62
N LYS A 66 11.92 1.69 7.16
CA LYS A 66 11.82 3.15 7.36
C LYS A 66 11.65 3.88 6.03
N VAL A 67 12.48 3.57 5.03
CA VAL A 67 12.39 4.17 3.69
C VAL A 67 11.02 3.93 3.07
N TYR A 68 10.55 2.67 3.07
CA TYR A 68 9.20 2.33 2.62
C TYR A 68 8.13 3.16 3.34
N TYR A 69 8.17 3.20 4.67
CA TYR A 69 7.15 3.88 5.47
C TYR A 69 7.10 5.38 5.17
N PHE A 70 8.25 6.05 5.05
CA PHE A 70 8.29 7.47 4.72
C PHE A 70 7.72 7.76 3.33
N ILE A 71 8.12 6.99 2.31
CA ILE A 71 7.59 7.17 0.95
C ILE A 71 6.09 6.90 0.92
N SER A 72 5.64 5.81 1.56
CA SER A 72 4.22 5.45 1.62
C SER A 72 3.38 6.51 2.33
N MET A 73 3.87 7.06 3.45
CA MET A 73 3.14 8.09 4.20
C MET A 73 3.16 9.43 3.49
N PHE A 74 4.28 9.81 2.85
CA PHE A 74 4.34 11.01 2.04
C PHE A 74 3.33 10.95 0.88
N PHE A 75 3.25 9.82 0.19
CA PHE A 75 2.24 9.61 -0.84
C PHE A 75 0.81 9.71 -0.29
N MET A 76 0.51 9.03 0.83
CA MET A 76 -0.82 9.07 1.45
C MET A 76 -1.23 10.50 1.85
N LEU A 77 -0.31 11.28 2.44
CA LEU A 77 -0.56 12.67 2.80
C LEU A 77 -0.73 13.56 1.56
N SER A 78 0.05 13.31 0.51
CA SER A 78 -0.09 14.03 -0.77
C SER A 78 -1.45 13.76 -1.43
N LEU A 79 -1.89 12.50 -1.42
CA LEU A 79 -3.20 12.10 -1.93
C LEU A 79 -4.34 12.70 -1.10
N LEU A 80 -4.23 12.66 0.24
CA LEU A 80 -5.21 13.28 1.13
C LEU A 80 -5.29 14.79 0.91
N SER A 81 -4.15 15.46 0.76
CA SER A 81 -4.09 16.89 0.44
C SER A 81 -4.83 17.19 -0.86
N LEU A 82 -4.63 16.37 -1.90
CA LEU A 82 -5.32 16.49 -3.19
C LEU A 82 -6.84 16.33 -3.03
N ILE A 83 -7.30 15.33 -2.27
CA ILE A 83 -8.74 15.13 -1.99
C ILE A 83 -9.33 16.34 -1.28
N LEU A 84 -8.67 16.86 -0.23
CA LEU A 84 -9.15 18.02 0.52
C LEU A 84 -9.18 19.29 -0.34
N LEU A 85 -8.15 19.52 -1.15
CA LEU A 85 -8.05 20.68 -2.05
C LEU A 85 -9.04 20.60 -3.20
N SER A 86 -9.43 19.39 -3.64
CA SER A 86 -10.41 19.20 -4.71
C SER A 86 -11.78 19.80 -4.37
N GLY A 87 -12.17 19.77 -3.08
CA GLY A 87 -13.40 20.39 -2.59
C GLY A 87 -13.38 21.92 -2.54
N LEU A 88 -12.21 22.54 -2.67
CA LEU A 88 -12.04 24.01 -2.60
C LEU A 88 -12.08 24.68 -3.98
N HIS A 89 -12.33 23.93 -5.06
CA HIS A 89 -12.38 24.42 -6.45
C HIS A 89 -11.17 25.28 -6.88
N ILE A 90 -9.99 25.02 -6.33
CA ILE A 90 -8.77 25.77 -6.61
C ILE A 90 -8.32 25.48 -8.05
N LYS A 91 -8.42 26.49 -8.92
CA LYS A 91 -7.91 26.45 -10.30
C LYS A 91 -6.54 27.10 -10.36
N ASN A 92 -5.49 26.31 -10.11
CA ASN A 92 -4.10 26.72 -10.26
C ASN A 92 -3.33 25.65 -11.04
N ASP A 93 -2.46 26.06 -11.95
CA ASP A 93 -1.62 25.15 -12.74
C ASP A 93 -0.65 24.35 -11.86
N TYR A 94 -0.19 24.92 -10.74
CA TYR A 94 0.59 24.19 -9.75
C TYR A 94 -0.19 23.01 -9.16
N TYR A 95 -1.46 23.22 -8.83
CA TYR A 95 -2.33 22.18 -8.30
C TYR A 95 -2.56 21.05 -9.32
N ARG A 96 -2.72 21.39 -10.61
CA ARG A 96 -2.82 20.41 -11.70
C ARG A 96 -1.54 19.60 -11.86
N GLY A 97 -0.38 20.26 -11.86
CA GLY A 97 0.93 19.59 -11.97
C GLY A 97 1.21 18.67 -10.79
N PHE A 98 0.95 19.15 -9.56
CA PHE A 98 1.03 18.33 -8.35
C PHE A 98 0.08 17.13 -8.42
N GLY A 99 -1.17 17.36 -8.82
CA GLY A 99 -2.15 16.28 -8.92
C GLY A 99 -1.77 15.22 -9.94
N TYR A 100 -1.26 15.64 -11.10
CA TYR A 100 -0.73 14.72 -12.10
C TYR A 100 0.43 13.87 -11.55
N ALA A 101 1.40 14.50 -10.86
CA ALA A 101 2.53 13.79 -10.25
C ALA A 101 2.08 12.74 -9.22
N VAL A 102 1.13 13.09 -8.34
CA VAL A 102 0.56 12.16 -7.35
C VAL A 102 -0.15 11.00 -8.04
N LEU A 103 -0.95 11.26 -9.08
CA LEU A 103 -1.63 10.19 -9.82
C LEU A 103 -0.66 9.29 -10.59
N CYS A 104 0.38 9.85 -11.21
CA CYS A 104 1.44 9.06 -11.84
C CYS A 104 2.17 8.16 -10.84
N PHE A 105 2.52 8.69 -9.67
CA PHE A 105 3.08 7.88 -8.59
C PHE A 105 2.07 6.83 -8.11
N GLY A 106 0.79 7.18 -8.06
CA GLY A 106 -0.32 6.26 -7.81
C GLY A 106 -0.27 5.05 -8.74
N MET A 107 -0.16 5.26 -10.04
CA MET A 107 -0.16 4.16 -11.02
C MET A 107 1.12 3.32 -11.01
N PHE A 108 2.29 3.95 -10.94
CA PHE A 108 3.57 3.26 -11.14
C PHE A 108 4.31 2.98 -9.84
N GLY A 109 4.20 3.87 -8.85
CA GLY A 109 4.89 3.77 -7.56
C GLY A 109 4.19 2.85 -6.57
N THR A 110 2.84 2.88 -6.51
CA THR A 110 2.11 2.07 -5.51
C THR A 110 2.23 0.55 -5.73
N PRO A 111 2.31 0.00 -6.96
CA PRO A 111 2.62 -1.42 -7.15
C PRO A 111 4.01 -1.78 -6.62
N VAL A 112 5.01 -0.93 -6.84
CA VAL A 112 6.38 -1.13 -6.33
C VAL A 112 6.40 -1.10 -4.81
N LEU A 113 5.68 -0.15 -4.19
CA LEU A 113 5.52 -0.09 -2.74
C LEU A 113 4.81 -1.33 -2.19
N ALA A 114 3.77 -1.82 -2.86
CA ALA A 114 3.06 -3.02 -2.43
C ALA A 114 3.99 -4.25 -2.43
N ILE A 115 4.79 -4.43 -3.48
CA ILE A 115 5.78 -5.51 -3.57
C ILE A 115 6.87 -5.35 -2.50
N ALA A 116 7.42 -4.15 -2.35
CA ALA A 116 8.44 -3.86 -1.35
C ALA A 116 7.95 -4.19 0.06
N TYR A 117 6.70 -3.85 0.38
CA TYR A 117 6.13 -4.13 1.69
C TYR A 117 5.92 -5.63 1.93
N TYR A 118 5.44 -6.35 0.92
CA TYR A 118 5.30 -7.80 1.00
C TYR A 118 6.65 -8.47 1.29
N ILE A 119 7.72 -8.04 0.61
CA ILE A 119 9.09 -8.54 0.84
C ILE A 119 9.53 -8.27 2.28
N ILE A 120 9.28 -7.06 2.81
CA ILE A 120 9.56 -6.72 4.21
C ILE A 120 8.83 -7.67 5.16
N CYS A 121 7.53 -7.92 4.93
CA CYS A 121 6.73 -8.78 5.78
C CYS A 121 7.16 -10.25 5.71
N HIS A 122 7.58 -10.71 4.53
CA HIS A 122 8.17 -12.03 4.35
C HIS A 122 9.50 -12.18 5.12
N TYR A 123 10.37 -11.17 5.04
CA TYR A 123 11.64 -11.16 5.77
C TYR A 123 11.42 -11.16 7.29
N ASP A 124 10.51 -10.32 7.79
CA ASP A 124 10.12 -10.30 9.20
C ASP A 124 9.62 -11.68 9.66
N TYR A 125 8.76 -12.31 8.86
CA TYR A 125 8.22 -13.63 9.16
C TYR A 125 9.31 -14.71 9.21
N LYS A 126 10.27 -14.68 8.27
CA LYS A 126 11.38 -15.63 8.23
C LYS A 126 12.28 -15.52 9.47
N ASN A 127 12.50 -14.30 9.98
CA ASN A 127 13.32 -14.04 11.16
C ASN A 127 12.59 -14.24 12.50
N LEU A 128 11.32 -14.68 12.48
CA LEU A 128 10.63 -15.13 13.69
C LEU A 128 11.04 -16.54 14.15
N LYS A 129 11.59 -17.34 13.22
CA LYS A 129 12.13 -18.67 13.47
C LYS A 129 13.47 -18.56 14.18
#